data_AF-A0A3A4Q0N3-F1
#
_entry.id   AF-A0A3A4Q0N3-F1
#
_cell.length_a   1.000
_cell.length_b   1.000
_cell.length_c   1.000
_cell.angle_alpha   90.00
_cell.angle_beta   90.00
_cell.angle_gamma   90.00
#
_symmetry.space_group_name_H-M   'P 1'
#
loop_
_entity.id
_entity.type
_entity.pdbx_description
1 polymer ?
#
loop_
_entity_poly.entity_id
_entity_poly.type
_entity_poly.pdbx_seq_one_letter_code
_entity_poly.pdbx_strand_id
1 'polypeptide(L)'
;MSATGAGDGSAPTRSAAARLGRWLLRAGKRAYAAALIVIIAGVTVMAFRYLVRSILAPTQAPERITQLPTRLGVATLTTQRTDWAGLELGGASRTPLSHYHRLESWIQPDRVNGCATSGCHNPLPHAQVKENRAFLNMHATVLHCGVCHFLADDRRLSLVWYDLQTGNEVEAPALLKALTLIESVPPGGVMELAQRRTLVELVRRACEQSGHSAELTELARQFDIIRPASEQFAELVAVAAGVLARHMRSEYGAKLAIKDPRTGAAILSHPGTARAVEEFLKRTSDEPPQSAARRAMAQRLHPLRRTSPRSCTECHRAGGGLIDFAALGFPPSRIRNLTEARVFEAIERIAAEQPLYLPGFVLPDSEGGDGP
;
A
#
# COMPACT_ATOMS: atom_id res chain seq x y z
N MET A 1 3.07 -110.27 -24.94
CA MET A 1 2.79 -110.17 -23.50
C MET A 1 2.37 -108.73 -23.25
N SER A 2 1.09 -108.40 -23.42
CA SER A 2 0.03 -108.44 -22.39
C SER A 2 -0.15 -107.07 -21.73
N ALA A 3 -1.42 -106.61 -21.69
CA ALA A 3 -2.01 -105.43 -21.03
C ALA A 3 -2.38 -104.28 -22.00
N THR A 4 -3.51 -104.30 -22.72
CA THR A 4 -4.89 -103.93 -22.29
C THR A 4 -4.98 -102.74 -21.32
N GLY A 5 -5.40 -101.60 -21.87
CA GLY A 5 -5.91 -100.43 -21.15
C GLY A 5 -6.83 -99.63 -22.08
N ALA A 6 -8.11 -99.99 -22.07
CA ALA A 6 -9.19 -99.26 -22.70
C ALA A 6 -9.48 -97.95 -21.94
N GLY A 7 -9.86 -96.89 -22.66
CA GLY A 7 -10.12 -95.57 -22.09
C GLY A 7 -10.62 -94.57 -23.13
N ASP A 8 -11.80 -94.88 -23.66
CA ASP A 8 -12.87 -94.03 -24.20
C ASP A 8 -12.58 -92.55 -24.57
N GLY A 9 -12.72 -92.29 -25.86
CA GLY A 9 -13.71 -91.36 -26.41
C GLY A 9 -14.21 -90.20 -25.54
N SER A 10 -13.60 -89.04 -25.70
CA SER A 10 -14.34 -87.82 -26.03
C SER A 10 -13.35 -86.71 -26.38
N ALA A 11 -13.22 -86.43 -27.68
CA ALA A 11 -12.66 -85.15 -28.11
C ALA A 11 -13.51 -84.06 -27.43
N PRO A 12 -12.94 -83.21 -26.56
CA PRO A 12 -13.73 -82.20 -25.89
C PRO A 12 -14.25 -81.31 -27.00
N THR A 13 -15.56 -81.39 -27.22
CA THR A 13 -16.35 -80.39 -27.93
C THR A 13 -16.21 -79.12 -27.11
N ARG A 14 -15.06 -78.45 -27.25
CA ARG A 14 -14.80 -77.11 -26.75
C ARG A 14 -15.86 -76.27 -27.42
N SER A 15 -16.92 -76.07 -26.65
CA SER A 15 -18.24 -75.71 -27.12
C SER A 15 -18.14 -74.46 -27.98
N ALA A 16 -18.92 -74.41 -29.05
CA ALA A 16 -19.02 -73.21 -29.87
C ALA A 16 -19.27 -71.95 -28.99
N ALA A 17 -19.94 -72.13 -27.84
CA ALA A 17 -20.10 -71.12 -26.80
C ALA A 17 -18.79 -70.53 -26.25
N ALA A 18 -17.76 -71.35 -25.98
CA ALA A 18 -16.46 -70.85 -25.50
C ALA A 18 -15.70 -70.05 -26.58
N ARG A 19 -15.89 -70.39 -27.86
CA ARG A 19 -15.33 -69.62 -28.98
C ARG A 19 -16.07 -68.29 -29.17
N LEU A 20 -17.40 -68.31 -29.10
CA LEU A 20 -18.23 -67.11 -29.19
C LEU A 20 -17.97 -66.15 -28.03
N GLY A 21 -17.85 -66.66 -26.80
CA GLY A 21 -17.53 -65.84 -25.61
C GLY A 21 -16.17 -65.16 -25.71
N ARG A 22 -15.13 -65.86 -26.20
CA ARG A 22 -13.82 -65.24 -26.47
C ARG A 22 -13.88 -64.19 -27.58
N TRP A 23 -14.69 -64.42 -28.61
CA TRP A 23 -14.89 -63.45 -29.68
C TRP A 23 -15.59 -62.18 -29.16
N LEU A 24 -16.69 -62.32 -28.40
CA LEU A 24 -17.40 -61.21 -27.79
C LEU A 24 -16.52 -60.41 -26.82
N LEU A 25 -15.73 -61.08 -25.97
CA LEU A 25 -14.77 -60.40 -25.09
C LEU A 25 -13.71 -59.63 -25.88
N ARG A 26 -13.19 -60.20 -26.99
CA ARG A 26 -12.24 -59.49 -27.86
C ARG A 26 -12.89 -58.31 -28.58
N ALA A 27 -14.12 -58.47 -29.06
CA ALA A 27 -14.89 -57.40 -29.69
C ALA A 27 -15.17 -56.27 -28.70
N GLY A 28 -15.60 -56.59 -27.47
CA GLY A 28 -15.80 -55.64 -26.38
C GLY A 28 -14.51 -54.89 -26.01
N LYS A 29 -13.38 -55.59 -25.88
CA LYS A 29 -12.07 -54.95 -25.65
C LYS A 29 -11.67 -54.00 -26.78
N ARG A 30 -11.93 -54.37 -28.04
CA ARG A 30 -11.66 -53.51 -29.20
C ARG A 30 -12.57 -52.28 -29.26
N ALA A 31 -13.86 -52.46 -29.00
CA ALA A 31 -14.82 -51.35 -28.93
C ALA A 31 -14.46 -50.37 -27.80
N TYR A 32 -14.11 -50.89 -26.62
CA TYR A 32 -13.63 -50.08 -25.51
C TYR A 32 -12.34 -49.32 -25.85
N ALA A 33 -11.35 -49.99 -26.45
CA ALA A 33 -10.11 -49.34 -26.89
C ALA A 33 -10.37 -48.24 -27.93
N ALA A 34 -11.25 -48.48 -28.90
CA ALA A 34 -11.63 -47.47 -29.90
C ALA A 34 -12.33 -46.27 -29.25
N ALA A 35 -13.26 -46.50 -28.33
CA ALA A 35 -13.92 -45.43 -27.58
C ALA A 35 -12.90 -44.61 -26.77
N LEU A 36 -11.95 -45.28 -26.11
CA LEU A 36 -10.89 -44.61 -25.34
C LEU A 36 -9.98 -43.77 -26.25
N ILE A 37 -9.60 -44.28 -27.43
CA ILE A 37 -8.81 -43.52 -28.42
C ILE A 37 -9.56 -42.26 -28.86
N VAL A 38 -10.86 -42.37 -29.15
CA VAL A 38 -11.71 -41.22 -29.53
C VAL A 38 -11.76 -40.18 -28.41
N ILE A 39 -11.93 -40.62 -27.16
CA ILE A 39 -11.93 -39.72 -25.99
C ILE A 39 -10.58 -39.03 -25.83
N ILE A 40 -9.47 -39.78 -25.88
CA ILE A 40 -8.11 -39.22 -25.75
C ILE A 40 -7.83 -38.22 -26.88
N ALA A 41 -8.18 -38.56 -28.12
CA ALA A 41 -8.04 -37.66 -29.26
C ALA A 41 -8.88 -36.38 -29.08
N GLY A 42 -10.13 -36.52 -28.62
CA GLY A 42 -11.01 -35.38 -28.34
C GLY A 42 -10.45 -34.45 -27.27
N VAL A 43 -9.98 -35.00 -26.14
CA VAL A 43 -9.33 -34.22 -25.07
C VAL A 43 -8.04 -33.56 -25.56
N THR A 44 -7.25 -34.27 -26.37
CA THR A 44 -6.01 -33.73 -26.96
C THR A 44 -6.31 -32.55 -27.88
N VAL A 45 -7.33 -32.64 -28.73
CA VAL A 45 -7.76 -31.54 -29.59
C VAL A 45 -8.28 -30.36 -28.77
N MET A 46 -9.06 -30.61 -27.71
CA MET A 46 -9.53 -29.54 -26.81
C MET A 46 -8.36 -28.85 -26.09
N ALA A 47 -7.41 -29.62 -25.55
CA ALA A 47 -6.22 -29.09 -24.89
C ALA A 47 -5.36 -28.28 -25.86
N PHE A 48 -5.14 -28.78 -27.07
CA PHE A 48 -4.40 -28.07 -28.10
C PHE A 48 -5.11 -26.78 -28.53
N ARG A 49 -6.43 -26.82 -28.76
CA ARG A 49 -7.23 -25.63 -29.09
C ARG A 49 -7.22 -24.60 -27.97
N TYR A 50 -7.28 -25.05 -26.72
CA TYR A 50 -7.13 -24.17 -25.56
C TYR A 50 -5.73 -23.53 -25.55
N LEU A 51 -4.67 -24.32 -25.70
CA LEU A 51 -3.29 -23.83 -25.73
C LEU A 51 -3.07 -22.80 -26.84
N VAL A 52 -3.50 -23.11 -28.06
CA VAL A 52 -3.41 -22.21 -29.23
C VAL A 52 -4.17 -20.91 -28.96
N ARG A 53 -5.39 -20.98 -28.41
CA ARG A 53 -6.17 -19.78 -28.09
C ARG A 53 -5.50 -18.94 -26.99
N SER A 54 -4.95 -19.59 -25.97
CA SER A 54 -4.30 -18.91 -24.84
C SER A 54 -2.97 -18.25 -25.23
N ILE A 55 -2.21 -18.85 -26.15
CA ILE A 55 -0.90 -18.34 -26.58
C ILE A 55 -1.01 -17.38 -27.77
N LEU A 56 -1.76 -17.74 -28.82
CA LEU A 56 -1.81 -16.96 -30.07
C LEU A 56 -2.89 -15.89 -30.10
N ALA A 57 -3.91 -16.00 -29.23
CA ALA A 57 -4.96 -15.02 -29.09
C ALA A 57 -5.11 -14.62 -27.61
N PRO A 58 -4.04 -14.07 -26.99
CA PRO A 58 -4.11 -13.66 -25.60
C PRO A 58 -5.31 -12.73 -25.45
N THR A 59 -6.23 -13.09 -24.55
CA THR A 59 -7.31 -12.18 -24.18
C THR A 59 -6.66 -10.88 -23.76
N GLN A 60 -6.98 -9.79 -24.47
CA GLN A 60 -6.53 -8.47 -24.08
C GLN A 60 -6.88 -8.32 -22.61
N ALA A 61 -5.89 -7.93 -21.80
CA ALA A 61 -6.15 -7.66 -20.40
C ALA A 61 -7.31 -6.65 -20.35
N PRO A 62 -8.31 -6.87 -19.47
CA PRO A 62 -9.45 -5.97 -19.36
C PRO A 62 -8.96 -4.52 -19.30
N GLU A 63 -9.66 -3.62 -19.98
CA GLU A 63 -9.26 -2.22 -20.09
C GLU A 63 -8.98 -1.58 -18.70
N ARG A 64 -9.72 -2.03 -17.68
CA ARG A 64 -9.54 -1.64 -16.28
C ARG A 64 -8.14 -1.95 -15.70
N ILE A 65 -7.42 -2.94 -16.24
CA ILE A 65 -6.05 -3.29 -15.84
C ILE A 65 -5.03 -2.50 -16.67
N THR A 66 -5.26 -2.36 -17.98
CA THR A 66 -4.30 -1.70 -18.89
C THR A 66 -4.32 -0.18 -18.77
N GLN A 67 -5.41 0.41 -18.30
CA GLN A 67 -5.53 1.85 -18.01
C GLN A 67 -4.83 2.28 -16.71
N LEU A 68 -4.39 1.33 -15.87
CA LEU A 68 -3.60 1.70 -14.70
C LEU A 68 -2.23 2.23 -15.18
N PRO A 69 -1.85 3.48 -14.84
CA PRO A 69 -0.55 4.01 -15.18
C PRO A 69 0.50 3.09 -14.59
N THR A 70 1.63 2.93 -15.26
CA THR A 70 2.77 2.15 -14.78
C THR A 70 3.90 3.04 -14.26
N ARG A 71 3.76 4.35 -14.48
CA ARG A 71 4.72 5.38 -14.09
C ARG A 71 4.03 6.47 -13.31
N LEU A 72 4.77 7.08 -12.41
CA LEU A 72 4.30 8.26 -11.71
C LEU A 72 4.50 9.49 -12.60
N GLY A 73 3.43 9.98 -13.21
CA GLY A 73 3.43 11.19 -14.03
C GLY A 73 2.36 12.18 -13.59
N VAL A 74 2.28 13.32 -14.27
CA VAL A 74 1.28 14.38 -13.98
C VAL A 74 -0.13 13.82 -13.92
N ALA A 75 -0.52 12.99 -14.91
CA ALA A 75 -1.82 12.32 -14.92
C ALA A 75 -2.07 11.53 -13.62
N THR A 76 -1.08 10.77 -13.13
CA THR A 76 -1.21 10.02 -11.87
C THR A 76 -1.39 10.93 -10.65
N LEU A 77 -0.83 12.14 -10.68
CA LEU A 77 -0.96 13.12 -9.60
C LEU A 77 -2.27 13.94 -9.67
N THR A 78 -2.92 13.98 -10.83
CA THR A 78 -4.13 14.76 -11.05
C THR A 78 -5.42 13.94 -11.12
N THR A 79 -5.33 12.61 -11.16
CA THR A 79 -6.51 11.72 -11.21
C THR A 79 -6.98 11.36 -9.79
N GLN A 80 -8.28 11.30 -9.54
CA GLN A 80 -8.83 10.89 -8.24
C GLN A 80 -8.85 9.37 -8.10
N ARG A 81 -8.97 8.85 -6.87
CA ARG A 81 -9.02 7.40 -6.61
C ARG A 81 -10.16 6.71 -7.38
N THR A 82 -11.34 7.33 -7.37
CA THR A 82 -12.58 6.84 -7.99
C THR A 82 -12.52 6.79 -9.51
N ASP A 83 -11.62 7.56 -10.13
CA ASP A 83 -11.45 7.59 -11.58
C ASP A 83 -10.67 6.35 -12.09
N TRP A 84 -10.06 5.58 -11.19
CA TRP A 84 -9.32 4.37 -11.52
C TRP A 84 -10.22 3.13 -11.43
N ALA A 85 -10.89 2.78 -12.51
CA ALA A 85 -11.81 1.63 -12.55
C ALA A 85 -11.19 0.27 -12.15
N GLY A 86 -9.85 0.13 -12.17
CA GLY A 86 -9.13 -1.07 -11.74
C GLY A 86 -8.82 -1.18 -10.24
N LEU A 87 -8.94 -0.07 -9.48
CA LEU A 87 -8.55 0.01 -8.07
C LEU A 87 -9.53 -0.74 -7.15
N GLU A 88 -10.81 -0.83 -7.51
CA GLU A 88 -11.85 -1.53 -6.74
C GLU A 88 -11.69 -3.05 -6.73
N LEU A 89 -11.08 -3.64 -7.77
CA LEU A 89 -11.04 -5.09 -7.98
C LEU A 89 -9.75 -5.76 -7.48
N GLY A 90 -8.64 -5.01 -7.37
CA GLY A 90 -7.31 -5.57 -7.10
C GLY A 90 -6.67 -5.15 -5.77
N GLY A 91 -7.35 -4.33 -4.97
CA GLY A 91 -6.73 -3.57 -3.90
C GLY A 91 -5.75 -2.52 -4.44
N ALA A 92 -5.38 -1.52 -3.63
CA ALA A 92 -4.54 -0.41 -4.09
C ALA A 92 -3.11 -0.81 -4.50
N SER A 93 -2.70 -2.04 -4.18
CA SER A 93 -1.35 -2.61 -4.38
C SER A 93 -0.75 -2.49 -5.78
N ARG A 94 -1.57 -2.32 -6.83
CA ARG A 94 -1.10 -2.25 -8.24
C ARG A 94 -0.98 -0.84 -8.82
N THR A 95 -1.36 0.21 -8.08
CA THR A 95 -1.15 1.59 -8.57
C THR A 95 0.34 1.95 -8.53
N PRO A 96 0.87 2.85 -9.38
CA PRO A 96 2.27 3.28 -9.30
C PRO A 96 2.63 3.83 -7.93
N LEU A 97 1.73 4.61 -7.33
CA LEU A 97 1.95 5.20 -6.01
C LEU A 97 2.08 4.12 -4.92
N SER A 98 1.34 3.02 -5.01
CA SER A 98 1.38 1.95 -4.01
C SER A 98 2.40 0.85 -4.33
N HIS A 99 2.60 0.49 -5.60
CA HIS A 99 3.43 -0.64 -6.03
C HIS A 99 4.92 -0.44 -5.74
N TYR A 100 5.46 0.76 -5.98
CA TYR A 100 6.86 1.06 -5.69
C TYR A 100 7.18 1.07 -4.18
N HIS A 101 6.14 1.12 -3.35
CA HIS A 101 6.27 1.37 -1.92
C HIS A 101 5.59 0.31 -1.04
N ARG A 102 4.97 -0.71 -1.68
CA ARG A 102 4.18 -1.78 -1.05
C ARG A 102 3.19 -1.26 -0.01
N LEU A 103 2.63 -0.08 -0.24
CA LEU A 103 1.52 0.36 0.59
C LEU A 103 0.29 -0.44 0.16
N GLU A 104 -0.33 -1.15 1.11
CA GLU A 104 -1.57 -1.88 0.87
C GLU A 104 -2.71 -0.93 0.47
N SER A 105 -2.59 0.35 0.85
CA SER A 105 -3.60 1.37 0.65
C SER A 105 -3.19 2.48 -0.33
N TRP A 106 -4.14 3.39 -0.54
CA TRP A 106 -4.05 4.52 -1.45
C TRP A 106 -3.21 5.65 -0.86
N ILE A 107 -2.40 6.29 -1.70
CA ILE A 107 -1.74 7.57 -1.39
C ILE A 107 -2.47 8.67 -2.14
N GLN A 108 -2.96 9.66 -1.41
CA GLN A 108 -3.56 10.82 -2.04
C GLN A 108 -2.49 11.70 -2.70
N PRO A 109 -2.66 12.04 -4.00
CA PRO A 109 -1.81 13.01 -4.65
C PRO A 109 -1.90 14.37 -3.96
N ASP A 110 -0.74 14.99 -3.80
CA ASP A 110 -0.58 16.33 -3.26
C ASP A 110 -0.43 17.31 -4.43
N ARG A 111 -1.55 17.93 -4.83
CA ARG A 111 -1.65 18.71 -6.06
C ARG A 111 -1.09 20.13 -5.93
N VAL A 112 -0.73 20.51 -4.72
CA VAL A 112 -0.31 21.87 -4.36
C VAL A 112 1.13 21.93 -3.83
N ASN A 113 1.77 20.78 -3.63
CA ASN A 113 3.20 20.69 -3.32
C ASN A 113 4.06 21.06 -4.53
N GLY A 114 4.59 22.28 -4.51
CA GLY A 114 5.41 22.83 -5.59
C GLY A 114 6.70 22.05 -5.86
N CYS A 115 7.23 21.31 -4.89
CA CYS A 115 8.41 20.47 -5.11
C CYS A 115 8.08 19.30 -6.06
N ALA A 116 6.91 18.68 -5.90
CA ALA A 116 6.46 17.57 -6.73
C ALA A 116 5.83 18.05 -8.05
N THR A 117 4.97 19.08 -7.99
CA THR A 117 4.20 19.54 -9.16
C THR A 117 5.03 20.31 -10.16
N SER A 118 6.16 20.89 -9.75
CA SER A 118 7.15 21.45 -10.68
C SER A 118 7.79 20.39 -11.58
N GLY A 119 7.61 19.09 -11.32
CA GLY A 119 8.26 18.01 -12.07
C GLY A 119 9.76 17.88 -11.79
N CYS A 120 10.30 18.67 -10.86
CA CYS A 120 11.71 18.59 -10.45
C CYS A 120 11.96 17.39 -9.51
N HIS A 121 10.98 17.05 -8.68
CA HIS A 121 11.04 15.91 -7.76
C HIS A 121 9.86 14.97 -7.94
N ASN A 122 10.08 13.71 -7.59
CA ASN A 122 8.99 12.77 -7.36
C ASN A 122 8.37 13.08 -5.98
N PRO A 123 7.04 13.03 -5.81
CA PRO A 123 6.40 13.20 -4.50
C PRO A 123 6.81 12.14 -3.47
N LEU A 124 7.35 11.00 -3.91
CA LEU A 124 7.85 9.95 -3.03
C LEU A 124 9.40 9.91 -3.07
N PRO A 125 10.05 9.93 -1.90
CA PRO A 125 11.51 9.97 -1.80
C PRO A 125 12.19 8.72 -2.38
N HIS A 126 13.40 8.92 -2.92
CA HIS A 126 14.17 7.89 -3.63
C HIS A 126 15.53 7.60 -2.97
N ALA A 127 15.56 7.32 -1.67
CA ALA A 127 16.79 6.90 -1.00
C ALA A 127 17.34 5.57 -1.57
N GLN A 128 18.67 5.44 -1.68
CA GLN A 128 19.30 4.21 -2.20
C GLN A 128 18.94 2.99 -1.34
N VAL A 129 19.08 3.12 -0.02
CA VAL A 129 18.71 2.10 0.97
C VAL A 129 17.18 1.95 1.01
N LYS A 130 16.69 0.72 0.86
CA LYS A 130 15.26 0.43 0.69
C LYS A 130 14.46 0.71 1.96
N GLU A 131 15.06 0.46 3.12
CA GLU A 131 14.51 0.66 4.46
C GLU A 131 14.26 2.14 4.71
N ASN A 132 15.29 2.97 4.49
CA ASN A 132 15.17 4.43 4.57
C ASN A 132 14.13 4.96 3.60
N ARG A 133 14.11 4.42 2.36
CA ARG A 133 13.12 4.79 1.36
C ARG A 133 11.71 4.51 1.86
N ALA A 134 11.42 3.28 2.27
CA ALA A 134 10.11 2.87 2.76
C ALA A 134 9.62 3.80 3.88
N PHE A 135 10.50 4.11 4.83
CA PHE A 135 10.19 5.02 5.92
C PHE A 135 9.93 6.47 5.48
N LEU A 136 10.77 7.01 4.59
CA LEU A 136 10.60 8.36 4.07
C LEU A 136 9.32 8.49 3.20
N ASN A 137 8.89 7.42 2.53
CA ASN A 137 7.61 7.44 1.81
C ASN A 137 6.43 7.61 2.76
N MET A 138 6.49 7.01 3.96
CA MET A 138 5.48 7.23 4.99
C MET A 138 5.49 8.68 5.49
N HIS A 139 6.63 9.36 5.51
CA HIS A 139 6.69 10.79 5.83
C HIS A 139 6.05 11.64 4.74
N ALA A 140 6.32 11.33 3.48
CA ALA A 140 5.80 12.07 2.34
C ALA A 140 4.26 12.06 2.26
N THR A 141 3.58 11.15 2.99
CA THR A 141 2.12 11.07 3.02
C THR A 141 1.49 11.99 4.07
N VAL A 142 2.25 12.45 5.07
CA VAL A 142 1.76 13.33 6.15
C VAL A 142 2.50 14.67 6.23
N LEU A 143 3.72 14.76 5.69
CA LEU A 143 4.55 15.97 5.70
C LEU A 143 4.78 16.49 4.28
N HIS A 144 4.76 17.81 4.14
CA HIS A 144 5.33 18.50 2.99
C HIS A 144 6.85 18.38 2.98
N CYS A 145 7.46 18.29 1.79
CA CYS A 145 8.91 18.14 1.63
C CYS A 145 9.71 19.24 2.35
N GLY A 146 9.15 20.45 2.42
CA GLY A 146 9.75 21.59 3.10
C GLY A 146 10.00 21.39 4.60
N VAL A 147 9.23 20.54 5.28
CA VAL A 147 9.39 20.29 6.73
C VAL A 147 10.79 19.78 7.06
N CYS A 148 11.33 18.88 6.22
CA CYS A 148 12.65 18.30 6.41
C CYS A 148 13.76 19.07 5.68
N HIS A 149 13.43 19.73 4.56
CA HIS A 149 14.42 20.31 3.64
C HIS A 149 14.59 21.82 3.73
N PHE A 150 13.63 22.57 4.29
CA PHE A 150 13.75 24.03 4.39
C PHE A 150 14.50 24.45 5.64
N LEU A 151 15.31 25.50 5.49
CA LEU A 151 15.92 26.26 6.56
C LEU A 151 14.78 26.89 7.37
N ALA A 152 14.62 26.42 8.59
CA ALA A 152 13.70 26.94 9.59
C ALA A 152 14.40 26.89 10.95
N ASP A 153 13.95 27.72 11.89
CA ASP A 153 14.46 27.75 13.27
C ASP A 153 14.54 26.31 13.84
N ASP A 154 15.64 25.99 14.51
CA ASP A 154 15.94 24.67 15.07
C ASP A 154 15.37 24.48 16.48
N ARG A 155 14.56 25.42 17.00
CA ARG A 155 13.88 25.27 18.30
C ARG A 155 12.58 24.48 18.19
N ARG A 156 11.61 25.00 17.45
CA ARG A 156 10.28 24.38 17.28
C ARG A 156 9.66 24.82 15.97
N LEU A 157 9.23 23.86 15.17
CA LEU A 157 8.59 24.14 13.89
C LEU A 157 7.16 24.62 14.13
N SER A 158 6.84 25.79 13.58
CA SER A 158 5.44 26.19 13.41
C SER A 158 4.89 25.44 12.20
N LEU A 159 4.03 24.46 12.45
CA LEU A 159 3.43 23.62 11.42
C LEU A 159 1.92 23.87 11.35
N VAL A 160 1.37 23.75 10.15
CA VAL A 160 -0.07 23.82 9.87
C VAL A 160 -0.50 22.68 8.97
N TRP A 161 -1.73 22.22 9.14
CA TRP A 161 -2.36 21.31 8.17
C TRP A 161 -2.81 22.10 6.95
N TYR A 162 -2.53 21.61 5.76
CA TYR A 162 -3.08 22.14 4.51
C TYR A 162 -3.79 21.04 3.73
N ASP A 163 -4.87 21.41 3.06
CA ASP A 163 -5.66 20.53 2.20
C ASP A 163 -4.91 20.21 0.90
N LEU A 164 -4.88 18.93 0.51
CA LEU A 164 -4.09 18.46 -0.64
C LEU A 164 -4.60 18.92 -2.01
N GLN A 165 -5.83 19.42 -2.08
CA GLN A 165 -6.45 19.90 -3.32
C GLN A 165 -6.31 21.41 -3.48
N THR A 166 -6.50 22.16 -2.39
CA THR A 166 -6.60 23.62 -2.41
C THR A 166 -5.36 24.32 -1.87
N GLY A 167 -4.55 23.64 -1.05
CA GLY A 167 -3.41 24.25 -0.37
C GLY A 167 -3.77 25.18 0.77
N ASN A 168 -5.06 25.34 1.06
CA ASN A 168 -5.54 26.16 2.16
C ASN A 168 -5.25 25.50 3.51
N GLU A 169 -4.98 26.33 4.52
CA GLU A 169 -4.89 25.87 5.90
C GLU A 169 -6.23 25.24 6.32
N VAL A 170 -6.16 24.09 6.97
CA VAL A 170 -7.31 23.37 7.51
C VAL A 170 -7.05 22.99 8.96
N GLU A 171 -8.11 22.68 9.69
CA GLU A 171 -7.97 22.08 11.00
C GLU A 171 -7.39 20.66 10.92
N ALA A 172 -7.02 20.10 12.08
CA ALA A 172 -6.60 18.71 12.18
C ALA A 172 -7.60 17.76 11.47
N PRO A 173 -7.11 16.79 10.67
CA PRO A 173 -7.92 15.84 9.92
C PRO A 173 -8.99 15.17 10.77
N ALA A 174 -10.15 14.88 10.16
CA ALA A 174 -11.28 14.26 10.85
C ALA A 174 -10.90 12.90 11.47
N LEU A 175 -9.97 12.18 10.83
CA LEU A 175 -9.43 10.92 11.31
C LEU A 175 -8.73 11.04 12.68
N LEU A 176 -7.96 12.12 12.91
CA LEU A 176 -7.30 12.35 14.20
C LEU A 176 -8.34 12.67 15.28
N LYS A 177 -9.31 13.53 14.96
CA LYS A 177 -10.41 13.89 15.86
C LYS A 177 -11.27 12.69 16.24
N ALA A 178 -11.58 11.81 15.27
CA ALA A 178 -12.32 10.58 15.50
C ALA A 178 -11.56 9.65 16.46
N LEU A 179 -10.25 9.47 16.27
CA LEU A 179 -9.44 8.64 17.17
C LEU A 179 -9.37 9.25 18.58
N THR A 180 -9.18 10.57 18.70
CA THR A 180 -9.22 11.25 20.01
C THR A 180 -10.54 11.01 20.73
N LEU A 181 -11.67 11.11 20.03
CA LEU A 181 -12.99 10.85 20.61
C LEU A 181 -13.15 9.39 21.05
N ILE A 182 -12.67 8.44 20.25
CA ILE A 182 -12.64 7.03 20.62
C ILE A 182 -11.79 6.78 21.86
N GLU A 183 -10.58 7.35 21.93
CA GLU A 183 -9.67 7.18 23.07
C GLU A 183 -10.20 7.82 24.37
N SER A 184 -11.11 8.78 24.26
CA SER A 184 -11.77 9.39 25.42
C SER A 184 -12.82 8.48 26.07
N VAL A 185 -13.26 7.41 25.40
CA VAL A 185 -14.20 6.44 25.96
C VAL A 185 -13.41 5.43 26.78
N PRO A 186 -13.65 5.32 28.10
CA PRO A 186 -12.97 4.32 28.90
C PRO A 186 -13.35 2.90 28.44
N PRO A 187 -12.52 1.89 28.65
CA PRO A 187 -12.88 0.50 28.36
C PRO A 187 -14.19 0.11 29.06
N GLY A 188 -15.18 -0.36 28.29
CA GLY A 188 -16.52 -0.68 28.78
C GLY A 188 -17.41 0.54 29.08
N GLY A 189 -16.94 1.76 28.79
CA GLY A 189 -17.71 2.98 28.93
C GLY A 189 -18.82 3.14 27.89
N VAL A 190 -19.85 3.91 28.25
CA VAL A 190 -20.92 4.30 27.32
C VAL A 190 -20.56 5.62 26.66
N MET A 191 -20.75 5.70 25.34
CA MET A 191 -20.62 6.95 24.59
C MET A 191 -21.98 7.66 24.53
N GLU A 192 -22.01 8.95 24.87
CA GLU A 192 -23.24 9.73 24.80
C GLU A 192 -23.77 9.82 23.36
N LEU A 193 -25.10 9.94 23.20
CA LEU A 193 -25.71 9.99 21.87
C LEU A 193 -25.16 11.16 21.01
N ALA A 194 -24.87 12.30 21.64
CA ALA A 194 -24.25 13.44 20.97
C ALA A 194 -22.82 13.13 20.49
N GLN A 195 -22.00 12.53 21.35
CA GLN A 195 -20.64 12.10 21.00
C GLN A 195 -20.67 11.08 19.86
N ARG A 196 -21.60 10.11 19.89
CA ARG A 196 -21.77 9.13 18.80
C ARG A 196 -22.09 9.79 17.47
N ARG A 197 -22.99 10.77 17.45
CA ARG A 197 -23.31 11.54 16.22
C ARG A 197 -22.07 12.27 15.69
N THR A 198 -21.30 12.90 16.58
CA THR A 198 -20.03 13.53 16.21
C THR A 198 -19.03 12.52 15.67
N LEU A 199 -18.91 11.33 16.27
CA LEU A 199 -18.02 10.29 15.78
C LEU A 199 -18.40 9.83 14.37
N VAL A 200 -19.69 9.54 14.13
CA VAL A 200 -20.19 9.13 12.80
C VAL A 200 -19.85 10.18 11.76
N GLU A 201 -20.07 11.46 12.06
CA GLU A 201 -19.74 12.57 11.16
C GLU A 201 -18.24 12.65 10.87
N LEU A 202 -17.40 12.54 11.91
CA LEU A 202 -15.95 12.55 11.73
C LEU A 202 -15.45 11.36 10.91
N VAL A 203 -16.01 10.16 11.08
CA VAL A 203 -15.63 8.99 10.29
C VAL A 203 -16.11 9.12 8.84
N ARG A 204 -17.30 9.68 8.58
CA ARG A 204 -17.77 9.99 7.21
C ARG A 204 -16.86 11.00 6.52
N ARG A 205 -16.50 12.08 7.20
CA ARG A 205 -15.55 13.06 6.67
C ARG A 205 -14.16 12.47 6.46
N ALA A 206 -13.69 11.61 7.36
CA ALA A 206 -12.43 10.89 7.18
C ALA A 206 -12.50 9.96 5.95
N CYS A 207 -13.65 9.31 5.72
CA CYS A 207 -13.89 8.51 4.53
C CYS A 207 -13.76 9.35 3.25
N GLU A 208 -14.44 10.50 3.17
CA GLU A 208 -14.29 11.44 2.03
C GLU A 208 -12.85 11.89 1.87
N GLN A 209 -12.21 12.31 2.97
CA GLN A 209 -10.79 12.70 3.01
C GLN A 209 -9.84 11.56 2.66
N SER A 210 -10.25 10.29 2.69
CA SER A 210 -9.43 9.13 2.30
C SER A 210 -9.65 8.67 0.84
N GLY A 211 -10.50 9.38 0.09
CA GLY A 211 -10.95 8.94 -1.22
C GLY A 211 -11.93 7.77 -1.17
N HIS A 212 -12.86 7.80 -0.21
CA HIS A 212 -13.94 6.83 -0.03
C HIS A 212 -13.47 5.39 0.31
N SER A 213 -12.68 5.21 1.36
CA SER A 213 -12.35 3.86 1.87
C SER A 213 -13.62 3.07 2.24
N ALA A 214 -13.69 1.82 1.78
CA ALA A 214 -14.78 0.90 2.09
C ALA A 214 -14.83 0.57 3.58
N GLU A 215 -13.67 0.40 4.21
CA GLU A 215 -13.53 0.12 5.65
C GLU A 215 -14.06 1.27 6.50
N LEU A 216 -13.71 2.53 6.17
CA LEU A 216 -14.23 3.70 6.87
C LEU A 216 -15.73 3.91 6.62
N THR A 217 -16.21 3.60 5.42
CA THR A 217 -17.65 3.64 5.09
C THR A 217 -18.44 2.66 5.93
N GLU A 218 -17.98 1.42 6.01
CA GLU A 218 -18.60 0.37 6.81
C GLU A 218 -18.54 0.72 8.30
N LEU A 219 -17.40 1.24 8.77
CA LEU A 219 -17.24 1.66 10.15
C LEU A 219 -18.24 2.76 10.54
N ALA A 220 -18.41 3.79 9.69
CA ALA A 220 -19.40 4.84 9.90
C ALA A 220 -20.83 4.27 9.96
N ARG A 221 -21.15 3.33 9.07
CA ARG A 221 -22.46 2.66 9.04
C ARG A 221 -22.72 1.87 10.32
N GLN A 222 -21.73 1.14 10.83
CA GLN A 222 -21.84 0.36 12.06
C GLN A 222 -22.08 1.24 13.29
N PHE A 223 -21.36 2.36 13.41
CA PHE A 223 -21.60 3.32 14.49
C PHE A 223 -22.98 3.96 14.46
N ASP A 224 -23.57 4.10 13.27
CA ASP A 224 -24.91 4.70 13.09
C ASP A 224 -26.03 3.76 13.57
N ILE A 225 -25.87 2.44 13.36
CA ILE A 225 -26.91 1.45 13.64
C ILE A 225 -26.80 0.81 15.04
N ILE A 226 -25.59 0.67 15.59
CA ILE A 226 -25.37 0.00 16.88
C ILE A 226 -25.70 0.94 18.05
N ARG A 227 -26.39 0.43 19.07
CA ARG A 227 -26.81 1.19 20.25
C ARG A 227 -25.61 1.50 21.16
N PRO A 228 -25.36 2.77 21.55
CA PRO A 228 -24.15 3.15 22.30
C PRO A 228 -23.94 2.46 23.66
N ALA A 229 -25.00 1.95 24.30
CA ALA A 229 -24.92 1.28 25.59
C ALA A 229 -24.84 -0.27 25.49
N SER A 230 -24.62 -0.83 24.30
CA SER A 230 -24.56 -2.28 24.11
C SER A 230 -23.11 -2.81 24.16
N GLU A 231 -22.94 -4.09 24.51
CA GLU A 231 -21.64 -4.78 24.50
C GLU A 231 -20.99 -4.72 23.11
N GLN A 232 -21.79 -4.90 22.05
CA GLN A 232 -21.34 -4.79 20.67
C GLN A 232 -20.77 -3.40 20.33
N PHE A 233 -21.25 -2.33 20.99
CA PHE A 233 -20.68 -1.00 20.80
C PHE A 233 -19.28 -0.89 21.43
N ALA A 234 -19.08 -1.45 22.61
CA ALA A 234 -17.77 -1.47 23.27
C ALA A 234 -16.74 -2.25 22.41
N GLU A 235 -17.14 -3.38 21.84
CA GLU A 235 -16.32 -4.13 20.88
C GLU A 235 -16.03 -3.31 19.62
N LEU A 236 -17.05 -2.64 19.07
CA LEU A 236 -16.89 -1.78 17.89
C LEU A 236 -15.89 -0.64 18.14
N VAL A 237 -15.92 0.00 19.31
CA VAL A 237 -14.97 1.06 19.69
C VAL A 237 -13.52 0.54 19.68
N ALA A 238 -13.29 -0.66 20.20
CA ALA A 238 -11.96 -1.29 20.18
C ALA A 238 -11.49 -1.61 18.76
N VAL A 239 -12.36 -2.18 17.92
CA VAL A 239 -12.07 -2.45 16.50
C VAL A 239 -11.79 -1.15 15.74
N ALA A 240 -12.60 -0.12 15.98
CA ALA A 240 -12.52 1.18 15.34
C ALA A 240 -11.17 1.87 15.60
N ALA A 241 -10.66 1.84 16.84
CA ALA A 241 -9.34 2.39 17.15
C ALA A 241 -8.25 1.79 16.26
N GLY A 242 -8.27 0.46 16.08
CA GLY A 242 -7.35 -0.25 15.19
C GLY A 242 -7.55 0.09 13.71
N VAL A 243 -8.79 0.21 13.24
CA VAL A 243 -9.10 0.62 11.86
C VAL A 243 -8.59 2.03 11.59
N LEU A 244 -8.99 3.02 12.40
CA LEU A 244 -8.59 4.42 12.22
C LEU A 244 -7.07 4.58 12.24
N ALA A 245 -6.37 3.89 13.16
CA ALA A 245 -4.91 3.94 13.23
C ALA A 245 -4.20 3.40 11.97
N ARG A 246 -4.82 2.46 11.22
CA ARG A 246 -4.26 2.00 9.94
C ARG A 246 -4.40 3.03 8.83
N HIS A 247 -5.49 3.80 8.81
CA HIS A 247 -5.70 4.88 7.82
C HIS A 247 -4.82 6.12 8.09
N MET A 248 -4.21 6.23 9.28
CA MET A 248 -3.24 7.27 9.63
C MET A 248 -1.86 7.13 8.94
N ARG A 249 -1.80 6.43 7.80
CA ARG A 249 -0.58 6.15 7.04
C ARG A 249 -0.51 6.87 5.69
N SER A 250 -1.58 7.52 5.26
CA SER A 250 -1.60 8.35 4.04
C SER A 250 -2.95 9.00 3.71
N GLU A 251 -3.95 8.83 4.56
CA GLU A 251 -5.35 9.04 4.20
C GLU A 251 -5.97 10.14 5.05
N TYR A 252 -5.27 11.27 5.14
CA TYR A 252 -5.68 12.43 5.93
C TYR A 252 -6.48 13.46 5.14
N GLY A 253 -6.42 13.44 3.80
CA GLY A 253 -6.86 14.55 2.94
C GLY A 253 -6.02 15.82 3.08
N ALA A 254 -5.02 15.81 3.97
CA ALA A 254 -4.20 16.96 4.33
C ALA A 254 -2.79 16.53 4.71
N LYS A 255 -1.85 17.49 4.70
CA LYS A 255 -0.47 17.31 5.17
C LYS A 255 -0.03 18.47 6.03
N LEU A 256 1.06 18.27 6.76
CA LEU A 256 1.72 19.31 7.55
C LEU A 256 2.76 20.05 6.70
N ALA A 257 2.71 21.38 6.73
CA ALA A 257 3.72 22.24 6.15
C ALA A 257 4.22 23.27 7.18
N ILE A 258 5.40 23.83 6.93
CA ILE A 258 5.92 24.95 7.72
C ILE A 258 4.99 26.16 7.51
N LYS A 259 4.57 26.80 8.59
CA LYS A 259 3.82 28.06 8.59
C LYS A 259 4.81 29.21 8.35
N ASP A 260 4.59 30.01 7.30
CA ASP A 260 5.37 31.22 7.08
C ASP A 260 5.05 32.24 8.19
N PRO A 261 6.03 32.67 9.01
CA PRO A 261 5.77 33.60 10.09
C PRO A 261 5.31 34.99 9.61
N ARG A 262 5.53 35.34 8.34
CA ARG A 262 5.18 36.65 7.77
C ARG A 262 3.75 36.69 7.27
N THR A 263 3.30 35.61 6.63
CA THR A 263 1.97 35.56 5.99
C THR A 263 0.97 34.72 6.79
N GLY A 264 1.46 33.86 7.69
CA GLY A 264 0.65 32.84 8.35
C GLY A 264 0.24 31.68 7.44
N ALA A 265 0.62 31.65 6.16
CA ALA A 265 0.22 30.59 5.24
C ALA A 265 1.19 29.40 5.28
N ALA A 266 0.73 28.25 4.78
CA ALA A 266 1.59 27.08 4.56
C ALA A 266 2.64 27.36 3.45
N ILE A 267 3.90 27.02 3.71
CA ILE A 267 4.96 27.09 2.69
C ILE A 267 4.96 25.80 1.86
N LEU A 268 4.29 25.85 0.71
CA LEU A 268 4.13 24.73 -0.23
C LEU A 268 5.17 24.71 -1.37
N SER A 269 6.01 25.73 -1.44
CA SER A 269 7.12 25.83 -2.40
C SER A 269 8.16 26.81 -1.87
N HIS A 270 9.35 26.87 -2.48
CA HIS A 270 10.31 27.91 -2.14
C HIS A 270 9.73 29.30 -2.51
N PRO A 271 9.61 30.24 -1.56
CA PRO A 271 9.05 31.56 -1.84
C PRO A 271 9.84 32.30 -2.92
N GLY A 272 9.13 32.92 -3.87
CA GLY A 272 9.73 33.76 -4.92
C GLY A 272 10.43 33.00 -6.06
N THR A 273 10.29 31.68 -6.15
CA THR A 273 11.01 30.89 -7.17
C THR A 273 10.20 30.56 -8.42
N ALA A 274 8.94 31.00 -8.53
CA ALA A 274 8.07 30.65 -9.65
C ALA A 274 8.70 30.91 -11.03
N ARG A 275 9.29 32.10 -11.23
CA ARG A 275 10.01 32.44 -12.47
C ARG A 275 11.24 31.56 -12.70
N ALA A 276 11.97 31.22 -11.64
CA ALA A 276 13.15 30.36 -11.74
C ALA A 276 12.74 28.92 -12.10
N VAL A 277 11.63 28.41 -11.57
CA VAL A 277 11.05 27.10 -11.93
C VAL A 277 10.67 27.07 -13.40
N GLU A 278 9.95 28.09 -13.87
CA GLU A 278 9.57 28.19 -15.28
C GLU A 278 10.79 28.22 -16.22
N GLU A 279 11.80 29.02 -15.88
CA GLU A 279 13.06 29.08 -16.63
C GLU A 279 13.79 27.72 -16.64
N PHE A 280 13.86 27.06 -15.47
CA PHE A 280 14.50 25.75 -15.34
C PHE A 280 13.80 24.70 -16.20
N LEU A 281 12.48 24.65 -16.20
CA LEU A 281 11.70 23.68 -16.99
C LEU A 281 11.85 23.93 -18.48
N LYS A 282 11.87 25.20 -18.92
CA LYS A 282 12.09 25.56 -20.34
C LYS A 282 13.46 25.14 -20.87
N ARG A 283 14.50 25.19 -20.03
CA ARG A 283 15.89 24.98 -20.47
C ARG A 283 16.46 23.61 -20.14
N THR A 284 15.80 22.84 -19.27
CA THR A 284 16.34 21.57 -18.75
C THR A 284 16.53 20.49 -19.80
N SER A 285 15.75 20.50 -20.89
CA SER A 285 15.92 19.58 -22.02
C SER A 285 17.23 19.80 -22.78
N ASP A 286 17.68 21.05 -22.83
CA ASP A 286 18.78 21.49 -23.70
C ASP A 286 20.11 21.52 -22.95
N GLU A 287 20.06 21.52 -21.63
CA GLU A 287 21.21 21.61 -20.74
C GLU A 287 21.62 20.23 -20.19
N PRO A 288 22.87 19.77 -20.43
CA PRO A 288 23.36 18.52 -19.87
C PRO A 288 23.15 18.45 -18.35
N PRO A 289 22.76 17.28 -17.78
CA PRO A 289 22.45 17.15 -16.35
C PRO A 289 23.53 17.68 -15.39
N GLN A 290 24.80 17.68 -15.83
CA GLN A 290 25.95 18.07 -15.02
C GLN A 290 26.55 19.44 -15.41
N SER A 291 25.88 20.23 -16.27
CA SER A 291 26.40 21.53 -16.70
C SER A 291 26.45 22.54 -15.55
N ALA A 292 27.43 23.45 -15.59
CA ALA A 292 27.53 24.53 -14.60
C ALA A 292 26.29 25.44 -14.63
N ALA A 293 25.74 25.69 -15.82
CA ALA A 293 24.50 26.43 -16.01
C ALA A 293 23.33 25.75 -15.29
N ARG A 294 23.13 24.45 -15.49
CA ARG A 294 22.07 23.69 -14.81
C ARG A 294 22.20 23.69 -13.29
N ARG A 295 23.43 23.58 -12.76
CA ARG A 295 23.68 23.72 -11.31
C ARG A 295 23.31 25.11 -10.79
N ALA A 296 23.68 26.18 -11.51
CA ALA A 296 23.33 27.54 -11.14
C ALA A 296 21.81 27.79 -11.18
N MET A 297 21.11 27.24 -12.17
CA MET A 297 19.64 27.29 -12.21
C MET A 297 19.03 26.56 -11.02
N ALA A 298 19.50 25.33 -10.73
CA ALA A 298 18.99 24.53 -9.62
C ALA A 298 19.19 25.19 -8.25
N GLN A 299 20.27 25.94 -8.05
CA GLN A 299 20.49 26.71 -6.81
C GLN A 299 19.44 27.83 -6.63
N ARG A 300 19.05 28.52 -7.70
CA ARG A 300 18.01 29.56 -7.67
C ARG A 300 16.61 29.01 -7.33
N LEU A 301 16.37 27.72 -7.59
CA LEU A 301 15.11 27.05 -7.23
C LEU A 301 14.98 26.80 -5.73
N HIS A 302 16.09 26.78 -4.99
CA HIS A 302 16.16 26.27 -3.62
C HIS A 302 16.75 27.27 -2.61
N PRO A 303 16.28 28.53 -2.54
CA PRO A 303 16.85 29.55 -1.67
C PRO A 303 16.78 29.21 -0.17
N LEU A 304 15.81 28.39 0.23
CA LEU A 304 15.64 27.96 1.62
C LEU A 304 16.20 26.56 1.88
N ARG A 305 16.95 25.94 0.96
CA ARG A 305 17.36 24.54 1.16
C ARG A 305 18.43 24.42 2.24
N ARG A 306 18.24 23.45 3.16
CA ARG A 306 19.27 22.99 4.09
C ARG A 306 20.36 22.20 3.37
N THR A 307 21.57 22.23 3.92
CA THR A 307 22.69 21.39 3.48
C THR A 307 22.39 19.91 3.70
N SER A 308 21.80 19.57 4.86
CA SER A 308 21.35 18.24 5.22
C SER A 308 19.88 18.25 5.64
N PRO A 309 19.09 17.22 5.28
CA PRO A 309 17.73 17.08 5.79
C PRO A 309 17.75 16.87 7.30
N ARG A 310 16.64 17.20 7.97
CA ARG A 310 16.45 16.88 9.38
C ARG A 310 16.51 15.36 9.61
N SER A 311 17.14 14.97 10.71
CA SER A 311 17.18 13.61 11.24
C SER A 311 15.83 13.21 11.88
N CYS A 312 15.63 11.91 12.09
CA CYS A 312 14.38 11.41 12.67
C CYS A 312 14.26 11.85 14.13
N THR A 313 15.34 11.77 14.88
CA THR A 313 15.37 12.12 16.30
C THR A 313 15.21 13.61 16.56
N GLU A 314 15.54 14.50 15.63
CA GLU A 314 15.20 15.93 15.80
C GLU A 314 13.68 16.15 15.92
N CYS A 315 12.86 15.37 15.22
CA CYS A 315 11.40 15.51 15.23
C CYS A 315 10.71 14.59 16.25
N HIS A 316 11.22 13.36 16.44
CA HIS A 316 10.53 12.28 17.15
C HIS A 316 11.03 12.04 18.59
N ARG A 317 11.41 13.08 19.32
CA ARG A 317 11.78 12.98 20.74
C ARG A 317 10.58 13.19 21.66
N ALA A 318 10.51 12.43 22.75
CA ALA A 318 9.51 12.61 23.80
C ALA A 318 9.54 14.01 24.46
N GLY A 319 10.72 14.65 24.49
CA GLY A 319 10.89 16.02 24.97
C GLY A 319 11.85 16.80 24.07
N GLY A 320 11.55 18.08 23.83
CA GLY A 320 12.38 18.96 23.00
C GLY A 320 12.44 18.59 21.52
N GLY A 321 11.51 17.77 21.04
CA GLY A 321 11.34 17.51 19.61
C GLY A 321 10.85 18.76 18.87
N LEU A 322 11.24 18.86 17.60
CA LEU A 322 10.88 20.01 16.75
C LEU A 322 9.38 20.12 16.46
N ILE A 323 8.63 19.02 16.58
CA ILE A 323 7.20 18.96 16.25
C ILE A 323 6.36 18.91 17.54
N ASP A 324 5.42 19.85 17.66
CA ASP A 324 4.36 19.77 18.68
C ASP A 324 3.19 18.92 18.19
N PHE A 325 3.28 17.60 18.35
CA PHE A 325 2.20 16.71 17.92
C PHE A 325 0.87 17.00 18.63
N ALA A 326 0.89 17.44 19.89
CA ALA A 326 -0.32 17.77 20.63
C ALA A 326 -1.02 19.00 20.03
N ALA A 327 -0.28 20.07 19.74
CA ALA A 327 -0.82 21.26 19.09
C ALA A 327 -1.36 20.98 17.68
N LEU A 328 -0.85 19.95 17.02
CA LEU A 328 -1.33 19.50 15.71
C LEU A 328 -2.56 18.58 15.77
N GLY A 329 -3.08 18.32 16.97
CA GLY A 329 -4.29 17.53 17.19
C GLY A 329 -4.08 16.02 17.19
N PHE A 330 -2.84 15.53 17.32
CA PHE A 330 -2.60 14.09 17.45
C PHE A 330 -3.07 13.58 18.83
N PRO A 331 -3.75 12.41 18.90
CA PRO A 331 -4.18 11.84 20.17
C PRO A 331 -2.99 11.34 20.99
N PRO A 332 -3.10 11.27 22.35
CA PRO A 332 -1.99 10.88 23.22
C PRO A 332 -1.36 9.53 22.89
N SER A 333 -2.16 8.52 22.49
CA SER A 333 -1.62 7.22 22.10
C SER A 333 -0.71 7.33 20.87
N ARG A 334 -1.09 8.17 19.91
CA ARG A 334 -0.34 8.41 18.69
C ARG A 334 0.91 9.22 18.96
N ILE A 335 0.86 10.20 19.85
CA ILE A 335 2.04 10.94 20.29
C ILE A 335 3.08 9.99 20.85
N ARG A 336 2.71 9.11 21.80
CA ARG A 336 3.64 8.10 22.35
C ARG A 336 4.24 7.23 21.26
N ASN A 337 3.42 6.70 20.35
CA ASN A 337 3.89 5.90 19.22
C ASN A 337 4.85 6.68 18.29
N LEU A 338 4.66 7.99 18.15
CA LEU A 338 5.51 8.86 17.33
C LEU A 338 6.76 9.31 18.08
N THR A 339 6.84 9.27 19.41
CA THR A 339 8.00 9.77 20.16
C THR A 339 8.81 8.69 20.87
N GLU A 340 8.26 7.48 21.04
CA GLU A 340 8.88 6.38 21.79
C GLU A 340 9.29 5.21 20.88
N ALA A 341 9.04 5.29 19.57
CA ALA A 341 9.32 4.16 18.68
C ALA A 341 10.83 3.98 18.46
N ARG A 342 11.36 2.88 19.01
CA ARG A 342 12.74 2.37 18.77
C ARG A 342 13.07 2.17 17.29
N VAL A 343 12.04 2.15 16.43
CA VAL A 343 12.15 2.14 14.97
C VAL A 343 13.01 3.31 14.46
N PHE A 344 12.90 4.50 15.03
CA PHE A 344 13.67 5.66 14.54
C PHE A 344 15.17 5.49 14.80
N GLU A 345 15.53 5.01 15.99
CA GLU A 345 16.92 4.68 16.33
C GLU A 345 17.46 3.59 15.40
N ALA A 346 16.67 2.55 15.13
CA ALA A 346 17.06 1.49 14.21
C ALA A 346 17.32 2.02 12.78
N ILE A 347 16.45 2.92 12.30
CA ILE A 347 16.58 3.53 10.97
C ILE A 347 17.80 4.45 10.89
N GLU A 348 18.04 5.26 11.92
CA GLU A 348 19.22 6.13 11.96
C GLU A 348 20.51 5.31 11.98
N ARG A 349 20.53 4.18 12.71
CA ARG A 349 21.66 3.25 12.71
C ARG A 349 21.87 2.62 11.33
N ILE A 350 20.80 2.17 10.66
CA ILE A 350 20.87 1.65 9.29
C ILE A 350 21.38 2.73 8.31
N ALA A 351 20.88 3.97 8.45
CA ALA A 351 21.32 5.10 7.62
C ALA A 351 22.79 5.46 7.85
N ALA A 352 23.30 5.24 9.06
CA ALA A 352 24.71 5.38 9.41
C ALA A 352 25.54 4.12 9.12
N GLU A 353 25.01 3.18 8.33
CA GLU A 353 25.66 1.91 7.96
C GLU A 353 26.08 1.05 9.16
N GLN A 354 25.41 1.22 10.31
CA GLN A 354 25.65 0.43 11.50
C GLN A 354 24.81 -0.86 11.50
N PRO A 355 25.37 -1.99 11.95
CA PRO A 355 24.63 -3.25 12.03
C PRO A 355 23.50 -3.16 13.05
N LEU A 356 22.29 -3.54 12.62
CA LEU A 356 21.15 -3.71 13.51
C LEU A 356 21.21 -5.11 14.13
N TYR A 357 21.67 -5.20 15.37
CA TYR A 357 21.58 -6.42 16.14
C TYR A 357 20.13 -6.60 16.61
N LEU A 358 19.43 -7.58 16.04
CA LEU A 358 18.17 -8.05 16.62
C LEU A 358 18.50 -8.69 17.98
N PRO A 359 17.68 -8.49 19.03
CA PRO A 359 17.91 -9.16 20.30
C PRO A 359 17.95 -10.68 20.07
N GLY A 360 18.78 -11.40 20.83
CA GLY A 360 19.19 -12.80 20.56
C GLY A 360 18.10 -13.89 20.59
N PHE A 361 16.81 -13.54 20.56
CA PHE A 361 15.70 -14.50 20.40
C PHE A 361 15.50 -14.97 18.94
N VAL A 362 16.20 -14.36 17.98
CA VAL A 362 16.30 -14.83 16.58
C VAL A 362 17.73 -15.29 16.27
N LEU A 363 18.40 -15.94 17.21
CA LEU A 363 19.54 -16.76 16.82
C LEU A 363 18.97 -17.96 16.07
N PRO A 364 19.42 -18.25 14.83
CA PRO A 364 19.14 -19.56 14.24
C PRO A 364 19.61 -20.58 15.27
N ASP A 365 18.80 -21.63 15.50
CA ASP A 365 19.20 -22.77 16.33
C ASP A 365 20.65 -23.05 15.98
N SER A 366 21.54 -22.88 16.96
CA SER A 366 22.96 -23.08 16.78
C SER A 366 23.10 -24.46 16.13
N GLU A 367 23.42 -24.48 14.83
CA GLU A 367 23.64 -25.70 14.09
C GLU A 367 24.53 -26.55 14.97
N GLY A 368 24.04 -27.74 15.30
CA GLY A 368 24.66 -28.65 16.23
C GLY A 368 26.14 -28.72 15.96
N GLY A 369 26.90 -28.02 16.80
CA GLY A 369 28.31 -28.28 16.97
C GLY A 369 28.39 -29.63 17.66
N ASP A 370 28.33 -30.69 16.85
CA ASP A 370 28.89 -31.98 17.22
C ASP A 370 30.38 -31.75 17.48
N GLY A 371 30.73 -31.50 18.75
CA GLY A 371 32.02 -31.95 19.26
C GLY A 371 31.97 -33.47 19.40
N PRO A 372 33.09 -34.20 19.33
CA PRO A 372 34.49 -33.76 19.45
C PRO A 372 35.27 -33.58 18.15
#